data_AF-A0A5C5ZTY2-F1
#
_entry.id   AF-A0A5C5ZTY2-F1
#
_cell.length_a   1.000
_cell.length_b   1.000
_cell.length_c   1.000
_cell.angle_alpha   90.00
_cell.angle_beta   90.00
_cell.angle_gamma   90.00
#
_symmetry.space_group_name_H-M   'P 1'
#
loop_
_entity.id
_entity.type
_entity.pdbx_description
1 polymer ?
#
loop_
_entity_poly.entity_id
_entity_poly.type
_entity_poly.pdbx_seq_one_letter_code
_entity_poly.pdbx_strand_id
1 'polypeptide(L)'
;MNDGGVQCRIPIYPAWNQEMSTLATVLASAISLTEPAVSQPGSKTVADPLEVAHMRRRLFRTLDLPDKKLIAIDCGSVAISELYSTTERFLRDAEFRDTCNLVLAIPTDAAFADSPAFDHVQSVKQAAFENGFEGKVSWLLIHEPLVELAALKNLVTRQGGKWCASV
;
A
#
# COMPACT_ATOMS: atom_id res chain seq x y z
N MET A 1 -25.81 26.12 -26.91
CA MET A 1 -25.98 24.83 -26.21
C MET A 1 -24.98 23.88 -26.83
N ASN A 2 -23.79 23.75 -26.24
CA ASN A 2 -22.78 22.80 -26.70
C ASN A 2 -22.55 21.80 -25.58
N ASP A 3 -23.02 20.58 -25.81
CA ASP A 3 -22.84 19.43 -24.94
C ASP A 3 -21.49 18.78 -25.31
N GLY A 4 -20.45 19.10 -24.54
CA GLY A 4 -19.09 18.62 -24.71
C GLY A 4 -18.79 17.48 -23.74
N GLY A 5 -19.46 16.34 -23.91
CA GLY A 5 -19.15 15.12 -23.17
C GLY A 5 -17.82 14.51 -23.62
N VAL A 6 -16.72 14.85 -22.94
CA VAL A 6 -15.43 14.18 -23.12
C VAL A 6 -15.50 12.81 -22.44
N GLN A 7 -15.71 11.78 -23.24
CA GLN A 7 -15.66 10.39 -22.78
C GLN A 7 -14.19 9.96 -22.66
N CYS A 8 -13.61 10.11 -21.47
CA CYS A 8 -12.27 9.60 -21.16
C CYS A 8 -12.29 8.06 -21.18
N ARG A 9 -11.87 7.46 -22.31
CA ARG A 9 -11.57 6.03 -22.37
C ARG A 9 -10.23 5.78 -21.69
N ILE A 10 -10.26 5.17 -20.51
CA ILE A 10 -9.07 4.66 -19.82
C ILE A 10 -8.54 3.46 -20.62
N PRO A 11 -7.28 3.47 -21.08
CA PRO A 11 -6.68 2.29 -21.68
C PRO A 11 -6.42 1.23 -20.58
N ILE A 12 -7.13 0.10 -20.68
CA ILE A 12 -6.81 -1.11 -19.91
C ILE A 12 -5.53 -1.69 -20.51
N TYR A 13 -4.39 -1.54 -19.83
CA TYR A 13 -3.12 -2.10 -20.27
C TYR A 13 -3.07 -3.63 -20.04
N PRO A 14 -2.87 -4.46 -21.09
CA PRO A 14 -2.81 -5.92 -20.98
C PRO A 14 -1.47 -6.47 -20.44
N ALA A 15 -0.51 -5.60 -20.09
CA ALA A 15 0.83 -6.01 -19.64
C ALA A 15 0.86 -6.62 -18.23
N TRP A 16 -0.20 -6.47 -17.44
CA TRP A 16 -0.21 -6.86 -16.02
C TRP A 16 -0.32 -8.38 -15.79
N ASN A 17 -0.84 -9.13 -16.76
CA ASN A 17 -1.01 -10.59 -16.62
C ASN A 17 0.28 -11.39 -16.86
N GLN A 18 1.30 -10.81 -17.50
CA GLN A 18 2.51 -11.56 -17.87
C GLN A 18 3.58 -11.51 -16.77
N GLU A 19 3.63 -10.45 -15.96
CA GLU A 19 4.53 -10.37 -14.80
C GLU A 19 4.05 -11.23 -13.61
N MET A 20 2.74 -11.49 -13.50
CA MET A 20 2.16 -12.32 -12.42
C MET A 20 2.50 -13.81 -12.53
N SER A 21 2.69 -14.33 -13.75
CA SER A 21 2.99 -15.77 -13.96
C SER A 21 4.43 -16.13 -13.58
N THR A 22 5.36 -15.20 -13.74
CA THR A 22 6.78 -15.41 -13.43
C THR A 22 7.05 -15.41 -11.93
N LEU A 23 6.30 -14.60 -11.16
CA LEU A 23 6.46 -14.50 -9.70
C LEU A 23 5.89 -15.72 -8.96
N ALA A 24 4.83 -16.35 -9.47
CA ALA A 24 4.26 -17.57 -8.89
C ALA A 24 5.24 -18.77 -8.94
N THR A 25 6.08 -18.84 -9.98
CA THR A 25 7.06 -19.92 -10.16
C THR A 25 8.26 -19.80 -9.21
N VAL A 26 8.66 -18.58 -8.87
CA VAL A 26 9.79 -18.33 -7.95
C VAL A 26 9.42 -18.64 -6.50
N LEU A 27 8.18 -18.35 -6.09
CA LEU A 27 7.70 -18.65 -4.73
C LEU A 27 7.52 -20.15 -4.46
N ALA A 28 7.16 -20.95 -5.47
CA ALA A 28 7.02 -22.40 -5.32
C ALA A 28 8.36 -23.12 -5.06
N SER A 29 9.50 -22.52 -5.44
CA SER A 29 10.82 -23.14 -5.30
C SER A 29 11.47 -22.93 -3.92
N ALA A 30 10.95 -21.99 -3.11
CA ALA A 30 11.55 -21.62 -1.82
C ALA A 30 10.97 -22.38 -0.61
N ILE A 31 9.89 -23.16 -0.79
CA ILE A 31 9.19 -23.85 0.30
C ILE A 31 9.80 -25.25 0.59
N SER A 32 10.74 -25.72 -0.23
CA SER A 32 11.20 -27.12 -0.16
C SER A 32 12.31 -27.44 0.86
N LEU A 33 12.52 -26.63 1.90
CA LEU A 33 13.40 -27.00 3.02
C LEU A 33 12.91 -26.36 4.32
N THR A 34 12.26 -27.16 5.18
CA THR A 34 12.52 -27.31 6.64
C THR A 34 11.24 -27.73 7.37
N GLU A 35 11.21 -28.96 7.88
CA GLU A 35 10.42 -29.44 9.03
C GLU A 35 11.40 -29.90 10.13
N PRO A 36 10.98 -30.19 11.37
CA PRO A 36 10.03 -29.47 12.25
C PRO A 36 10.59 -29.33 13.70
N ALA A 37 9.99 -28.52 14.58
CA ALA A 37 9.80 -28.83 16.03
C ALA A 37 9.28 -27.66 16.91
N VAL A 38 8.23 -28.00 17.68
CA VAL A 38 7.94 -27.64 19.09
C VAL A 38 7.21 -26.32 19.44
N SER A 39 6.09 -26.56 20.13
CA SER A 39 5.06 -25.70 20.74
C SER A 39 5.54 -24.74 21.86
N GLN A 40 4.90 -23.56 21.99
CA GLN A 40 4.01 -23.20 23.13
C GLN A 40 3.49 -21.74 23.05
N PRO A 41 2.37 -21.42 23.76
CA PRO A 41 1.53 -20.25 23.50
C PRO A 41 1.89 -19.04 24.37
N GLY A 42 1.79 -17.85 23.78
CA GLY A 42 1.89 -16.59 24.53
C GLY A 42 2.55 -15.48 23.73
N SER A 43 1.99 -15.09 22.59
CA SER A 43 2.48 -13.91 21.89
C SER A 43 1.63 -12.70 22.24
N LYS A 44 2.15 -11.89 23.16
CA LYS A 44 2.07 -10.44 22.99
C LYS A 44 2.56 -10.18 21.56
N THR A 45 1.73 -9.60 20.71
CA THR A 45 1.98 -9.42 19.27
C THR A 45 3.18 -8.48 19.05
N VAL A 46 4.38 -8.99 19.31
CA VAL A 46 5.63 -8.43 18.82
C VAL A 46 5.65 -8.85 17.36
N ALA A 47 5.35 -7.91 16.46
CA ALA A 47 5.47 -8.12 15.02
C ALA A 47 6.76 -8.87 14.71
N ASP A 48 6.64 -9.99 14.02
CA ASP A 48 7.76 -10.89 13.73
C ASP A 48 8.81 -10.09 12.93
N PRO A 49 10.10 -10.11 13.33
CA PRO A 49 11.18 -9.52 12.53
C PRO A 49 11.13 -9.91 11.04
N LEU A 50 10.64 -11.12 10.70
CA LEU A 50 10.41 -11.57 9.33
C LEU A 50 9.28 -10.79 8.63
N GLU A 51 8.16 -10.53 9.30
CA GLU A 51 7.04 -9.76 8.75
C GLU A 51 7.45 -8.32 8.46
N VAL A 52 8.22 -7.70 9.35
CA VAL A 52 8.75 -6.35 9.16
C VAL A 52 9.75 -6.32 7.99
N ALA A 53 10.60 -7.33 7.87
CA ALA A 53 11.54 -7.45 6.74
C ALA A 53 10.80 -7.67 5.41
N HIS A 54 9.74 -8.49 5.41
CA HIS A 54 8.89 -8.70 4.25
C HIS A 54 8.21 -7.41 3.81
N MET A 55 7.62 -6.67 4.75
CA MET A 55 6.99 -5.38 4.47
C MET A 55 8.01 -4.35 3.95
N ARG A 56 9.23 -4.37 4.50
CA ARG A 56 10.34 -3.53 4.04
C ARG A 56 10.73 -3.78 2.60
N ARG A 57 10.79 -5.06 2.18
CA ARG A 57 11.07 -5.43 0.78
C ARG A 57 9.97 -4.96 -0.17
N ARG A 58 8.71 -4.96 0.26
CA ARG A 58 7.58 -4.53 -0.58
C ARG A 58 7.46 -3.01 -0.71
N LEU A 59 7.97 -2.27 0.28
CA LEU A 59 7.98 -0.81 0.33
C LEU A 59 9.39 -0.23 0.06
N PHE A 60 10.27 -1.00 -0.58
CA PHE A 60 11.73 -0.77 -0.65
C PHE A 60 12.13 0.67 -1.05
N ARG A 61 11.38 1.32 -1.97
CA ARG A 61 11.67 2.72 -2.36
C ARG A 61 11.21 3.77 -1.36
N THR A 62 10.22 3.46 -0.54
CA THR A 62 9.62 4.38 0.44
C THR A 62 10.20 4.24 1.83
N LEU A 63 10.84 3.11 2.13
CA LEU A 63 11.51 2.88 3.42
C LEU A 63 13.03 3.04 3.37
N ASP A 64 13.59 3.33 2.19
CA ASP A 64 15.01 3.70 2.02
C ASP A 64 15.38 5.04 2.69
N LEU A 65 14.38 5.80 3.14
CA LEU A 65 14.54 7.02 3.95
C LEU A 65 14.07 6.74 5.39
N PRO A 66 14.91 6.13 6.25
CA PRO A 66 14.51 5.69 7.60
C PRO A 66 14.10 6.83 8.53
N ASP A 67 14.48 8.08 8.20
CA ASP A 67 14.18 9.27 8.99
C ASP A 67 12.80 9.88 8.70
N LYS A 68 12.12 9.42 7.63
CA LYS A 68 10.79 9.91 7.28
C LYS A 68 9.71 9.11 7.97
N LYS A 69 8.71 9.84 8.48
CA LYS A 69 7.52 9.22 9.08
C LYS A 69 6.67 8.56 8.00
N LEU A 70 6.05 7.43 8.32
CA LEU A 70 5.13 6.75 7.42
C LEU A 70 3.69 7.16 7.69
N ILE A 71 2.97 7.56 6.66
CA ILE A 71 1.52 7.69 6.69
C ILE A 71 0.97 6.55 5.86
N ALA A 72 0.31 5.59 6.50
CA ALA A 72 -0.33 4.50 5.78
C ALA A 72 -1.84 4.60 5.90
N ILE A 73 -2.51 4.42 4.77
CA ILE A 73 -3.96 4.44 4.65
C ILE A 73 -4.42 3.04 4.27
N ASP A 74 -5.27 2.44 5.10
CA ASP A 74 -6.05 1.27 4.72
C ASP A 74 -7.21 1.73 3.84
N CYS A 75 -7.01 1.63 2.52
CA CYS A 75 -7.98 2.11 1.54
C CYS A 75 -9.30 1.32 1.60
N GLY A 76 -9.28 0.08 2.12
CA GLY A 76 -10.47 -0.77 2.21
C GLY A 76 -11.41 -0.43 3.36
N SER A 77 -10.89 0.18 4.44
CA SER A 77 -11.70 0.49 5.62
C SER A 77 -11.96 1.97 5.82
N VAL A 78 -11.05 2.86 5.38
CA VAL A 78 -11.17 4.29 5.64
C VAL A 78 -12.35 4.93 4.90
N ALA A 79 -12.98 5.94 5.52
CA ALA A 79 -13.98 6.74 4.82
C ALA A 79 -13.34 7.45 3.61
N ILE A 80 -14.06 7.48 2.48
CA ILE A 80 -13.53 8.06 1.23
C ILE A 80 -13.12 9.53 1.41
N SER A 81 -13.84 10.31 2.22
CA SER A 81 -13.49 11.70 2.55
C SER A 81 -12.15 11.83 3.27
N GLU A 82 -11.83 10.88 4.15
CA GLU A 82 -10.54 10.86 4.85
C GLU A 82 -9.41 10.42 3.91
N LEU A 83 -9.67 9.46 3.01
CA LEU A 83 -8.76 9.12 1.93
C LEU A 83 -8.44 10.37 1.08
N TYR A 84 -9.45 11.07 0.57
CA TYR A 84 -9.30 12.31 -0.19
C TYR A 84 -8.48 13.36 0.57
N SER A 85 -8.89 13.68 1.79
CA SER A 85 -8.23 14.75 2.57
C SER A 85 -6.76 14.43 2.88
N THR A 86 -6.44 13.17 3.19
CA THR A 86 -5.06 12.76 3.51
C THR A 86 -4.19 12.79 2.25
N THR A 87 -4.68 12.24 1.13
CA THR A 87 -3.91 12.21 -0.12
C THR A 87 -3.79 13.59 -0.77
N GLU A 88 -4.83 14.41 -0.77
CA GLU A 88 -4.78 15.78 -1.30
C GLU A 88 -3.80 16.64 -0.50
N ARG A 89 -3.82 16.53 0.83
CA ARG A 89 -2.82 17.18 1.67
C ARG A 89 -1.42 16.75 1.28
N PHE A 90 -1.19 15.45 1.12
CA PHE A 90 0.11 14.93 0.69
C PHE A 90 0.52 15.48 -0.68
N LEU A 91 -0.38 15.55 -1.66
CA LEU A 91 -0.05 16.04 -3.00
C LEU A 91 0.17 17.56 -3.07
N ARG A 92 -0.47 18.34 -2.18
CA ARG A 92 -0.36 19.81 -2.19
C ARG A 92 0.74 20.36 -1.30
N ASP A 93 0.94 19.77 -0.13
CA ASP A 93 1.84 20.29 0.91
C ASP A 93 3.26 19.71 0.78
N ALA A 94 4.20 20.53 0.30
CA ALA A 94 5.59 20.13 0.11
C ALA A 94 6.32 19.84 1.43
N GLU A 95 6.08 20.63 2.47
CA GLU A 95 6.69 20.44 3.80
C GLU A 95 6.24 19.10 4.40
N PHE A 96 4.97 18.75 4.19
CA PHE A 96 4.44 17.45 4.58
C PHE A 96 5.12 16.29 3.84
N ARG A 97 5.41 16.44 2.53
CA ARG A 97 6.15 15.44 1.73
C ARG A 97 7.64 15.37 2.05
N ASP A 98 8.19 16.39 2.68
CA ASP A 98 9.60 16.40 3.07
C ASP A 98 9.82 15.68 4.40
N THR A 99 8.80 15.64 5.26
CA THR A 99 8.85 14.97 6.56
C THR A 99 8.21 13.57 6.58
N CYS A 100 7.32 13.29 5.63
CA CYS A 100 6.54 12.05 5.60
C CYS A 100 6.58 11.38 4.23
N ASN A 101 6.39 10.06 4.23
CA ASN A 101 6.05 9.27 3.06
C ASN A 101 4.63 8.71 3.17
N LEU A 102 3.99 8.46 2.03
CA LEU A 102 2.63 7.94 1.93
C LEU A 102 2.64 6.48 1.46
N VAL A 103 1.84 5.63 2.12
CA VAL A 103 1.58 4.24 1.71
C VAL A 103 0.09 4.03 1.57
N LEU A 104 -0.33 3.55 0.40
CA LEU A 104 -1.70 3.14 0.12
C LEU A 104 -1.79 1.61 0.26
N ALA A 105 -2.49 1.12 1.28
CA ALA A 105 -2.81 -0.30 1.43
C ALA A 105 -4.11 -0.59 0.68
N ILE A 106 -3.98 -1.28 -0.45
CA ILE A 106 -5.03 -1.48 -1.46
C ILE A 106 -5.54 -2.91 -1.36
N PRO A 107 -6.80 -3.14 -0.96
CA PRO A 107 -7.41 -4.46 -1.04
C PRO A 107 -7.42 -5.00 -2.48
N THR A 108 -7.26 -6.32 -2.63
CA THR A 108 -7.29 -6.98 -3.94
C THR A 108 -8.63 -7.59 -4.30
N ASP A 109 -9.66 -7.43 -3.45
CA ASP A 109 -10.99 -7.96 -3.72
C ASP A 109 -11.74 -7.14 -4.78
N ALA A 110 -12.68 -7.79 -5.47
CA ALA A 110 -13.43 -7.18 -6.56
C ALA A 110 -14.33 -6.02 -6.07
N ALA A 111 -14.84 -6.09 -4.83
CA ALA A 111 -15.71 -5.03 -4.31
C ALA A 111 -14.94 -3.72 -4.13
N PHE A 112 -13.67 -3.78 -3.74
CA PHE A 112 -12.81 -2.61 -3.72
C PHE A 112 -12.50 -2.10 -5.13
N ALA A 113 -12.20 -2.98 -6.09
CA ALA A 113 -11.89 -2.60 -7.47
C ALA A 113 -13.03 -1.83 -8.16
N ASP A 114 -14.28 -2.13 -7.82
CA ASP A 114 -15.48 -1.45 -8.33
C ASP A 114 -15.87 -0.20 -7.51
N SER A 115 -15.05 0.19 -6.52
CA SER A 115 -15.37 1.30 -5.61
C SER A 115 -14.79 2.65 -6.07
N PRO A 116 -15.43 3.78 -5.72
CA PRO A 116 -14.88 5.11 -5.98
C PRO A 116 -13.55 5.38 -5.24
N ALA A 117 -13.27 4.63 -4.17
CA ALA A 117 -11.98 4.71 -3.49
C ALA A 117 -10.84 4.17 -4.36
N PHE A 118 -11.09 3.14 -5.18
CA PHE A 118 -10.11 2.61 -6.12
C PHE A 118 -9.79 3.61 -7.24
N ASP A 119 -10.81 4.26 -7.82
CA ASP A 119 -10.62 5.33 -8.82
C ASP A 119 -9.75 6.47 -8.30
N HIS A 120 -9.97 6.86 -7.04
CA HIS A 120 -9.17 7.88 -6.39
C HIS A 120 -7.74 7.41 -6.14
N VAL A 121 -7.54 6.17 -5.68
CA VAL A 121 -6.20 5.57 -5.54
C VAL A 121 -5.45 5.58 -6.87
N GLN A 122 -6.09 5.24 -7.99
CA GLN A 122 -5.44 5.32 -9.30
C GLN A 122 -5.07 6.76 -9.66
N SER A 123 -5.94 7.71 -9.36
CA SER A 123 -5.69 9.14 -9.58
C SER A 123 -4.48 9.64 -8.77
N VAL A 124 -4.35 9.22 -7.50
CA VAL A 124 -3.20 9.54 -6.65
C VAL A 124 -1.91 8.93 -7.19
N LYS A 125 -1.97 7.68 -7.66
CA LYS A 125 -0.82 7.01 -8.29
C LYS A 125 -0.35 7.75 -9.54
N GLN A 126 -1.28 8.13 -10.41
CA GLN A 126 -0.99 8.91 -11.62
C GLN A 126 -0.39 10.26 -11.27
N ALA A 127 -0.99 11.00 -10.32
CA ALA A 127 -0.47 12.29 -9.88
C ALA A 127 0.94 12.17 -9.26
N ALA A 128 1.19 11.13 -8.47
CA ALA A 128 2.51 10.88 -7.89
C ALA A 128 3.57 10.64 -8.97
N PHE A 129 3.23 9.93 -10.05
CA PHE A 129 4.11 9.72 -11.19
C PHE A 129 4.37 11.03 -11.95
N GLU A 130 3.32 11.76 -12.32
CA GLU A 130 3.42 13.02 -13.09
C GLU A 130 4.21 14.12 -12.36
N ASN A 131 4.10 14.16 -11.04
CA ASN A 131 4.80 15.15 -10.21
C ASN A 131 6.18 14.67 -9.71
N GLY A 132 6.65 13.49 -10.13
CA GLY A 132 7.96 12.96 -9.76
C GLY A 132 8.08 12.62 -8.26
N PHE A 133 6.99 12.23 -7.61
CA PHE A 133 6.98 11.80 -6.20
C PHE A 133 7.37 10.32 -6.03
N GLU A 134 8.09 9.75 -7.00
CA GLU A 134 8.60 8.39 -6.95
C GLU A 134 9.46 8.20 -5.68
N GLY A 135 9.13 7.18 -4.88
CA GLY A 135 9.77 6.92 -3.59
C GLY A 135 9.12 7.62 -2.39
N LYS A 136 8.38 8.73 -2.59
CA LYS A 136 7.60 9.36 -1.51
C LYS A 136 6.20 8.74 -1.36
N VAL A 137 5.65 8.18 -2.43
CA VAL A 137 4.39 7.41 -2.43
C VAL A 137 4.68 5.95 -2.78
N SER A 138 4.17 5.03 -1.96
CA SER A 138 4.16 3.59 -2.22
C SER A 138 2.73 3.03 -2.16
N TRP A 139 2.52 1.90 -2.81
CA TRP A 139 1.27 1.15 -2.75
C TRP A 139 1.54 -0.31 -2.46
N LEU A 140 0.69 -0.90 -1.63
CA LEU A 140 0.78 -2.28 -1.18
C LEU A 140 -0.53 -2.97 -1.49
N LEU A 141 -0.48 -4.03 -2.31
CA LEU A 141 -1.64 -4.88 -2.56
C LEU A 141 -1.83 -5.84 -1.38
N ILE A 142 -2.99 -5.77 -0.73
CA ILE A 142 -3.34 -6.54 0.46
C ILE A 142 -4.14 -7.77 0.04
N HIS A 143 -3.51 -8.93 0.18
CA HIS A 143 -4.11 -10.25 -0.08
C HIS A 143 -4.54 -10.93 1.23
N GLU A 144 -3.82 -10.67 2.32
CA GLU A 144 -4.09 -11.23 3.64
C GLU A 144 -4.30 -10.09 4.66
N PRO A 145 -5.50 -9.50 4.72
CA PRO A 145 -5.75 -8.28 5.49
C PRO A 145 -5.34 -8.37 6.96
N LEU A 146 -5.58 -9.51 7.61
CA LEU A 146 -5.28 -9.68 9.04
C LEU A 146 -3.78 -9.59 9.34
N VAL A 147 -2.93 -10.16 8.49
CA VAL A 147 -1.49 -10.23 8.71
C VAL A 147 -0.82 -8.98 8.14
N GLU A 148 -1.13 -8.62 6.90
CA GLU A 148 -0.42 -7.56 6.19
C GLU A 148 -0.76 -6.17 6.73
N LEU A 149 -2.02 -5.90 7.08
CA LEU A 149 -2.40 -4.61 7.69
C LEU A 149 -1.85 -4.49 9.11
N ALA A 150 -1.81 -5.59 9.88
CA ALA A 150 -1.20 -5.59 11.20
C ALA A 150 0.30 -5.30 11.13
N ALA A 151 1.02 -5.96 10.21
CA ALA A 151 2.44 -5.72 9.97
C ALA A 151 2.71 -4.27 9.53
N LEU A 152 1.89 -3.72 8.62
CA LEU A 152 2.00 -2.35 8.17
C LEU A 152 1.72 -1.34 9.30
N LYS A 153 0.65 -1.54 10.07
CA LYS A 153 0.31 -0.70 11.23
C LYS A 153 1.43 -0.70 12.28
N ASN A 154 2.03 -1.86 12.54
CA ASN A 154 3.16 -2.00 13.45
C ASN A 154 4.39 -1.23 12.94
N LEU A 155 4.68 -1.30 11.64
CA LEU A 155 5.76 -0.54 11.01
C LEU A 155 5.54 0.98 11.14
N VAL A 156 4.33 1.45 10.80
CA VAL A 156 3.93 2.87 10.94
C VAL A 156 4.13 3.36 12.37
N THR A 157 3.68 2.57 13.35
CA THR A 157 3.78 2.91 14.77
C THR A 157 5.24 3.01 15.22
N ARG A 158 6.10 2.07 14.79
CA ARG A 158 7.54 2.09 15.11
C ARG A 158 8.28 3.29 14.53
N GLN A 159 7.81 3.84 13.41
CA GLN A 159 8.37 5.04 12.78
C GLN A 159 7.73 6.35 13.29
N GLY A 160 6.87 6.29 14.31
CA GLY A 160 6.16 7.48 14.82
C GLY A 160 5.24 8.12 13.77
N GLY A 161 4.73 7.29 12.86
CA GLY A 161 3.88 7.67 11.74
C GLY A 161 2.39 7.74 12.08
N LYS A 162 1.56 7.86 11.05
CA LYS A 162 0.09 7.89 11.18
C LYS A 162 -0.54 6.71 10.43
N TRP A 163 -1.40 5.98 11.13
CA TRP A 163 -2.26 4.93 10.56
C TRP A 163 -3.66 5.50 10.35
N CYS A 164 -4.19 5.45 9.13
CA CYS A 164 -5.56 5.86 8.79
C CYS A 164 -6.38 4.62 8.41
N ALA A 165 -7.34 4.25 9.26
CA ALA A 165 -8.30 3.15 9.06
C ALA A 165 -9.57 3.46 9.86
N SER A 166 -10.68 2.78 9.54
CA SER A 166 -11.90 2.88 10.37
C SER A 166 -11.64 2.35 11.79
N VAL A 167 -12.21 3.02 12.79
CA VAL A 167 -12.07 2.70 14.23
C VAL A 167 -13.05 1.61 14.62
#